data_AF-A0A517SK56-F1
#
_entry.id   AF-A0A517SK56-F1
#
_cell.length_a   1.000
_cell.length_b   1.000
_cell.length_c   1.000
_cell.angle_alpha   90.00
_cell.angle_beta   90.00
_cell.angle_gamma   90.00
#
_symmetry.space_group_name_H-M   'P 1'
#
loop_
_entity.id
_entity.type
_entity.pdbx_description
1 polymer ?
#
loop_
_entity_poly.entity_id
_entity_poly.type
_entity_poly.pdbx_seq_one_letter_code
_entity_poly.pdbx_strand_id
1 'polypeptide(L)'
;MADLHDPVETGMPRSVRFGIAAVLILILFAVLIPRRAGNNNGDPGSGGAKGAGSDANAASARETERQLMAILTGLSPEYVAISSDRADRVAELGQWAGESLSKGDAATVTLDEEANAKWFSGEALADVNADSFGMRDGHHLTMANLAGGVVTRLVQQTTDPLEQIEELFQFVVRETVLMPDEFDRQLPATPFESLLVGRSTAAGRAWAFGILLRQLRIDAVLLEPKSKPAAWIIGVISPKGDVLLYDPRLGTAVPSGAGTEGFKTPATLKQVLEKPELLRELDVSTAAYPLSADDLKSVNVKLITDSSTSSERMAKLQTMVAGSLMEVFDGVGKNPLREQGLADRVIAAGANGGWTAADVSVWSHPEEQSEAFMSKGAEDGEEWKAITQVFAGPVVLTQVRKQTKGESDSLAEMDVKPTAEPLRLIRVIQLKGRTADALRGYGPIRTSADRLSMVTRDPALQEELAAALPLNRKAAEFAVYWIAVCQLDLNPKNVQQTLQAYIRTYPQGDMMSAVPDLWATALWKSGNVTGAVQLLEGGQRTPRREILLKQWKAVPGATPAAETSPAPAPAPKPAAEPGGEATPKPAPEETAGEKPSDEPSAAPAADDRPPAPPVAT
;
A
#
# COMPACT_ATOMS: atom_id res chain seq x y z
N MET A 1 -38.43 19.47 -27.99
CA MET A 1 -37.13 19.81 -28.63
C MET A 1 -36.35 20.59 -27.60
N ALA A 2 -35.73 19.87 -26.68
CA ALA A 2 -34.99 20.41 -25.55
C ALA A 2 -33.54 19.93 -25.70
N ASP A 3 -32.62 20.88 -25.61
CA ASP A 3 -31.18 20.68 -25.57
C ASP A 3 -30.80 19.76 -24.40
N LEU A 4 -30.28 18.58 -24.73
CA LEU A 4 -29.43 17.82 -23.83
C LEU A 4 -27.99 18.22 -24.11
N HIS A 5 -27.39 18.92 -23.14
CA HIS A 5 -25.95 19.10 -23.03
C HIS A 5 -25.26 17.72 -22.99
N ASP A 6 -24.29 17.55 -23.88
CA ASP A 6 -23.38 16.41 -23.94
C ASP A 6 -22.52 16.37 -22.65
N PRO A 7 -22.53 15.29 -21.86
CA PRO A 7 -21.68 15.20 -20.69
C PRO A 7 -20.26 14.78 -21.12
N VAL A 8 -19.32 15.72 -20.94
CA VAL A 8 -17.87 15.52 -20.78
C VAL A 8 -17.26 14.50 -21.75
N GLU A 9 -16.69 15.01 -22.84
CA GLU A 9 -15.75 14.29 -23.68
C GLU A 9 -14.65 13.66 -22.80
N THR A 10 -14.75 12.34 -22.60
CA THR A 10 -13.66 11.56 -22.04
C THR A 10 -12.47 11.72 -22.99
N GLY A 11 -11.46 12.50 -22.61
CA GLY A 11 -10.24 12.78 -23.40
C GLY A 11 -9.35 11.56 -23.69
N MET A 12 -9.94 10.38 -23.90
CA MET A 12 -9.27 9.18 -24.37
C MET A 12 -9.07 9.26 -25.90
N PRO A 13 -7.82 9.09 -26.39
CA PRO A 13 -7.55 8.91 -27.81
C PRO A 13 -8.42 7.79 -28.39
N ARG A 14 -8.90 7.96 -29.64
CA ARG A 14 -9.76 6.95 -30.31
C ARG A 14 -9.16 5.54 -30.27
N SER A 15 -7.84 5.41 -30.35
CA SER A 15 -7.12 4.14 -30.26
C SER A 15 -7.32 3.40 -28.92
N VAL A 16 -7.45 4.13 -27.81
CA VAL A 16 -7.65 3.54 -26.46
C VAL A 16 -9.09 3.07 -26.26
N ARG A 17 -10.08 3.79 -26.81
CA ARG A 17 -11.49 3.37 -26.80
C ARG A 17 -11.70 2.05 -27.56
N PHE A 18 -10.98 1.87 -28.67
CA PHE A 18 -11.00 0.60 -29.42
C PHE A 18 -10.27 -0.54 -28.69
N GLY A 19 -9.21 -0.25 -27.93
CA GLY A 19 -8.49 -1.26 -27.14
C GLY A 19 -9.34 -1.90 -26.04
N ILE A 20 -10.05 -1.10 -25.24
CA ILE A 20 -10.91 -1.60 -24.15
C ILE A 20 -12.11 -2.38 -24.71
N ALA A 21 -12.73 -1.88 -25.79
CA ALA A 21 -13.80 -2.59 -26.48
C ALA A 21 -13.31 -3.91 -27.11
N ALA A 22 -12.10 -3.95 -27.69
CA ALA A 22 -11.53 -5.15 -28.28
C ALA A 22 -11.18 -6.22 -27.24
N VAL A 23 -10.70 -5.85 -26.06
CA VAL A 23 -10.44 -6.79 -24.95
C VAL A 23 -11.76 -7.41 -24.44
N LEU A 24 -12.81 -6.61 -24.29
CA LEU A 24 -14.13 -7.11 -23.90
C LEU A 24 -14.76 -8.01 -24.98
N ILE A 25 -14.56 -7.70 -26.26
CA ILE A 25 -15.03 -8.53 -27.39
C ILE A 25 -14.22 -9.84 -27.50
N LEU A 26 -12.90 -9.81 -27.28
CA LEU A 26 -12.05 -11.01 -27.29
C LEU A 26 -12.38 -11.96 -26.13
N ILE A 27 -12.70 -11.43 -24.95
CA ILE A 27 -13.17 -12.23 -23.81
C ILE A 27 -14.54 -12.87 -24.14
N LEU A 28 -15.43 -12.16 -24.83
CA LEU A 28 -16.71 -12.72 -25.27
C LEU A 28 -16.56 -13.82 -26.34
N PHE A 29 -15.63 -13.65 -27.29
CA PHE A 29 -15.38 -14.64 -28.34
C PHE A 29 -14.61 -15.88 -27.86
N ALA A 30 -13.74 -15.75 -26.85
CA ALA A 30 -13.03 -16.88 -26.25
C ALA A 30 -13.97 -17.85 -25.49
N VAL A 31 -15.14 -17.38 -25.04
CA VAL A 31 -16.13 -18.18 -24.31
C VAL A 31 -17.12 -18.91 -25.26
N LEU A 32 -17.20 -18.52 -26.54
CA LEU A 32 -18.26 -18.98 -27.46
C LEU A 32 -17.81 -19.82 -28.66
N ILE A 33 -16.52 -20.17 -28.80
CA ILE A 33 -16.07 -21.01 -29.93
C ILE A 33 -15.79 -22.46 -29.48
N PRO A 34 -16.56 -23.46 -29.93
CA PRO A 34 -16.21 -24.87 -29.73
C PRO A 34 -14.97 -25.23 -30.56
N ARG A 35 -13.96 -25.81 -29.91
CA ARG A 35 -12.72 -26.29 -30.54
C ARG A 35 -13.03 -27.37 -31.58
N ARG A 36 -12.83 -27.06 -32.86
CA ARG A 36 -12.90 -28.04 -33.96
C ARG A 36 -11.49 -28.37 -34.42
N ALA A 37 -11.08 -29.63 -34.25
CA ALA A 37 -9.89 -30.19 -34.84
C ALA A 37 -10.10 -30.34 -36.37
N GLY A 38 -9.12 -29.92 -37.16
CA GLY A 38 -9.20 -29.97 -38.62
C GLY A 38 -7.83 -29.84 -39.27
N ASN A 39 -7.28 -30.99 -39.62
CA ASN A 39 -6.10 -31.21 -40.44
C ASN A 39 -6.34 -30.70 -41.87
N ASN A 40 -5.37 -30.03 -42.52
CA ASN A 40 -5.27 -30.07 -43.99
C ASN A 40 -3.91 -29.59 -44.52
N ASN A 41 -3.27 -30.49 -45.28
CA ASN A 41 -2.17 -30.26 -46.19
C ASN A 41 -2.70 -29.60 -47.47
N GLY A 42 -2.01 -28.56 -47.97
CA GLY A 42 -2.22 -27.97 -49.28
C GLY A 42 -1.02 -27.09 -49.67
N ASP A 43 -0.35 -27.49 -50.74
CA ASP A 43 0.90 -26.98 -51.32
C ASP A 43 0.75 -25.55 -51.93
N PRO A 44 1.83 -24.75 -52.08
CA PRO A 44 1.77 -23.31 -52.26
C PRO A 44 1.71 -22.89 -53.74
N GLY A 45 0.74 -22.03 -54.05
CA GLY A 45 0.67 -21.28 -55.30
C GLY A 45 1.46 -19.97 -55.21
N SER A 46 2.44 -19.84 -56.11
CA SER A 46 3.17 -18.63 -56.49
C SER A 46 2.28 -17.39 -56.60
N GLY A 47 2.59 -16.33 -55.86
CA GLY A 47 1.96 -15.02 -56.00
C GLY A 47 2.52 -13.93 -55.06
N GLY A 48 3.29 -12.99 -55.63
CA GLY A 48 3.41 -11.62 -55.09
C GLY A 48 4.47 -11.36 -54.02
N ALA A 49 5.73 -11.17 -54.44
CA ALA A 49 6.77 -10.55 -53.62
C ALA A 49 6.47 -9.05 -53.38
N LYS A 50 5.59 -8.74 -52.41
CA LYS A 50 5.37 -7.37 -51.91
C LYS A 50 5.08 -7.28 -50.40
N GLY A 51 5.32 -8.36 -49.63
CA GLY A 51 5.07 -8.42 -48.18
C GLY A 51 6.30 -8.50 -47.27
N ALA A 52 7.52 -8.65 -47.80
CA ALA A 52 8.70 -8.92 -46.97
C ALA A 52 9.12 -7.75 -46.04
N GLY A 53 8.78 -6.50 -46.40
CA GLY A 53 9.12 -5.32 -45.61
C GLY A 53 8.22 -5.08 -44.40
N SER A 54 6.94 -5.46 -44.47
CA SER A 54 6.00 -5.27 -43.35
C SER A 54 6.27 -6.26 -42.22
N ASP A 55 6.62 -7.50 -42.56
CA ASP A 55 6.81 -8.58 -41.58
C ASP A 55 8.10 -8.40 -40.78
N ALA A 56 9.17 -7.92 -41.43
CA ALA A 56 10.44 -7.60 -40.76
C ALA A 56 10.29 -6.45 -39.75
N ASN A 57 9.56 -5.38 -40.12
CA ASN A 57 9.29 -4.26 -39.22
C ASN A 57 8.41 -4.68 -38.03
N ALA A 58 7.39 -5.52 -38.27
CA ALA A 58 6.55 -6.04 -37.20
C ALA A 58 7.32 -6.97 -36.24
N ALA A 59 8.22 -7.80 -36.76
CA ALA A 59 9.08 -8.66 -35.93
C ALA A 59 10.05 -7.84 -35.07
N SER A 60 10.67 -6.81 -35.64
CA SER A 60 11.53 -5.87 -34.90
C SER A 60 10.76 -5.13 -33.80
N ALA A 61 9.54 -4.67 -34.07
CA ALA A 61 8.71 -3.98 -33.08
C ALA A 61 8.35 -4.89 -31.89
N ARG A 62 7.96 -6.14 -32.16
CA ARG A 62 7.69 -7.13 -31.11
C ARG A 62 8.92 -7.46 -30.28
N GLU A 63 10.09 -7.47 -30.90
CA GLU A 63 11.36 -7.68 -30.20
C GLU A 63 11.67 -6.53 -29.25
N THR A 64 11.55 -5.29 -29.72
CA THR A 64 11.72 -4.09 -28.91
C THR A 64 10.76 -4.07 -27.72
N GLU A 65 9.50 -4.42 -27.94
CA GLU A 65 8.49 -4.52 -26.88
C GLU A 65 8.83 -5.63 -25.87
N ARG A 66 9.25 -6.81 -26.36
CA ARG A 66 9.67 -7.93 -25.51
C ARG A 66 10.86 -7.57 -24.61
N GLN A 67 11.85 -6.86 -25.15
CA GLN A 67 12.99 -6.37 -24.40
C GLN A 67 12.57 -5.35 -23.34
N LEU A 68 11.72 -4.39 -23.70
CA LEU A 68 11.17 -3.43 -22.74
C LEU A 68 10.45 -4.14 -21.60
N MET A 69 9.56 -5.08 -21.91
CA MET A 69 8.82 -5.83 -20.90
C MET A 69 9.76 -6.65 -19.99
N ALA A 70 10.86 -7.19 -20.51
CA ALA A 70 11.86 -7.86 -19.69
C ALA A 70 12.57 -6.89 -18.73
N ILE A 71 12.94 -5.70 -19.20
CA ILE A 71 13.56 -4.65 -18.37
C ILE A 71 12.58 -4.17 -17.30
N LEU A 72 11.33 -3.85 -17.67
CA LEU A 72 10.28 -3.43 -16.74
C LEU A 72 9.91 -4.55 -15.74
N THR A 73 9.99 -5.81 -16.15
CA THR A 73 9.85 -6.95 -15.23
C THR A 73 11.01 -6.98 -14.24
N GLY A 74 12.25 -6.72 -14.69
CA GLY A 74 13.41 -6.59 -13.81
C GLY A 74 13.32 -5.41 -12.83
N LEU A 75 12.63 -4.34 -13.21
CA LEU A 75 12.29 -3.20 -12.34
C LEU A 75 11.02 -3.41 -11.51
N SER A 76 10.31 -4.53 -11.72
CA SER A 76 9.11 -4.77 -10.93
C SER A 76 9.47 -5.02 -9.46
N PRO A 77 8.61 -4.59 -8.52
CA PRO A 77 8.81 -4.75 -7.09
C PRO A 77 9.27 -6.15 -6.65
N GLU A 78 8.78 -7.22 -7.31
CA GLU A 78 9.13 -8.60 -6.98
C GLU A 78 10.59 -8.95 -7.27
N TYR A 79 11.15 -8.44 -8.37
CA TYR A 79 12.51 -8.78 -8.79
C TYR A 79 13.54 -7.92 -8.07
N VAL A 80 13.24 -6.63 -7.92
CA VAL A 80 14.04 -5.71 -7.09
C VAL A 80 14.09 -6.21 -5.64
N ALA A 81 13.08 -6.97 -5.21
CA ALA A 81 13.06 -7.59 -3.89
C ALA A 81 13.99 -8.78 -3.71
N ILE A 82 14.38 -9.50 -4.78
CA ILE A 82 15.08 -10.78 -4.68
C ILE A 82 16.50 -10.73 -5.26
N SER A 83 16.68 -10.17 -6.45
CA SER A 83 17.89 -10.47 -7.23
C SER A 83 18.30 -9.45 -8.29
N SER A 84 17.44 -8.53 -8.72
CA SER A 84 17.85 -7.52 -9.69
C SER A 84 18.47 -6.32 -8.98
N ASP A 85 19.69 -5.96 -9.39
CA ASP A 85 20.23 -4.64 -9.11
C ASP A 85 19.41 -3.63 -9.92
N ARG A 86 18.79 -2.67 -9.21
CA ARG A 86 17.99 -1.62 -9.83
C ARG A 86 18.87 -0.76 -10.75
N ALA A 87 20.13 -0.53 -10.39
CA ALA A 87 21.07 0.25 -11.20
C ALA A 87 21.35 -0.41 -12.55
N ASP A 88 21.58 -1.72 -12.56
CA ASP A 88 21.78 -2.48 -13.80
C ASP A 88 20.55 -2.39 -14.72
N ARG A 89 19.34 -2.50 -14.15
CA ARG A 89 18.10 -2.41 -14.94
C ARG A 89 17.83 -1.01 -15.48
N VAL A 90 18.19 0.03 -14.75
CA VAL A 90 18.15 1.41 -15.24
C VAL A 90 19.16 1.61 -16.37
N ALA A 91 20.37 1.07 -16.24
CA ALA A 91 21.38 1.13 -17.31
C ALA A 91 20.91 0.39 -18.58
N GLU A 92 20.35 -0.81 -18.44
CA GLU A 92 19.73 -1.54 -19.55
C GLU A 92 18.58 -0.74 -20.19
N LEU A 93 17.74 -0.08 -19.38
CA LEU A 93 16.66 0.78 -19.88
C LEU A 93 17.20 1.95 -20.69
N GLY A 94 18.25 2.62 -20.20
CA GLY A 94 18.91 3.72 -20.92
C GLY A 94 19.48 3.27 -22.26
N GLN A 95 20.14 2.11 -22.31
CA GLN A 95 20.67 1.53 -23.56
C GLN A 95 19.54 1.21 -24.54
N TRP A 96 18.49 0.52 -24.08
CA TRP A 96 17.32 0.20 -24.89
C TRP A 96 16.63 1.47 -25.41
N ALA A 97 16.53 2.50 -24.58
CA ALA A 97 15.84 3.75 -24.89
C ALA A 97 16.52 4.53 -26.02
N GLY A 98 17.86 4.61 -26.02
CA GLY A 98 18.59 5.30 -27.08
C GLY A 98 18.29 4.73 -28.48
N GLU A 99 18.11 3.41 -28.58
CA GLU A 99 17.80 2.73 -29.83
C GLU A 99 16.32 2.78 -30.22
N SER A 100 15.43 2.80 -29.22
CA SER A 100 13.99 2.55 -29.41
C SER A 100 13.16 3.84 -29.38
N LEU A 101 13.45 4.77 -28.46
CA LEU A 101 12.68 6.02 -28.31
C LEU A 101 12.99 7.06 -29.38
N SER A 102 14.06 6.87 -30.16
CA SER A 102 14.41 7.68 -31.33
C SER A 102 13.63 7.30 -32.59
N LYS A 103 12.71 6.32 -32.50
CA LYS A 103 11.91 5.81 -33.62
C LYS A 103 10.41 5.85 -33.31
N GLY A 104 9.59 5.78 -34.35
CA GLY A 104 8.13 5.60 -34.25
C GLY A 104 7.40 6.73 -33.53
N ASP A 105 6.27 6.40 -32.91
CA ASP A 105 5.40 7.37 -32.22
C ASP A 105 6.11 8.04 -31.03
N ALA A 106 6.97 7.31 -30.32
CA ALA A 106 7.77 7.86 -29.22
C ALA A 106 8.67 9.02 -29.68
N ALA A 107 9.25 8.95 -30.88
CA ALA A 107 10.09 10.02 -31.42
C ALA A 107 9.33 11.33 -31.67
N THR A 108 8.00 11.27 -31.79
CA THR A 108 7.16 12.46 -32.03
C THR A 108 6.76 13.17 -30.74
N VAL A 109 6.98 12.55 -29.59
CA VAL A 109 6.68 13.15 -28.28
C VAL A 109 7.83 14.09 -27.92
N THR A 110 7.55 15.38 -27.96
CA THR A 110 8.44 16.45 -27.50
C THR A 110 7.75 17.27 -26.43
N LEU A 111 8.43 17.55 -25.33
CA LEU A 111 7.92 18.44 -24.29
C LEU A 111 8.50 19.85 -24.46
N ASP A 112 7.74 20.83 -24.01
CA ASP A 112 8.18 22.23 -23.96
C ASP A 112 8.99 22.45 -22.68
N GLU A 113 10.31 22.59 -22.82
CA GLU A 113 11.22 22.83 -21.70
C GLU A 113 10.89 24.13 -20.95
N GLU A 114 10.46 25.18 -21.66
CA GLU A 114 10.08 26.46 -21.04
C GLU A 114 8.81 26.29 -20.20
N ALA A 115 7.86 25.47 -20.66
CA ALA A 115 6.67 25.13 -19.90
C ALA A 115 7.02 24.37 -18.61
N ASN A 116 8.02 23.48 -18.64
CA ASN A 116 8.50 22.76 -17.45
C ASN A 116 9.25 23.68 -16.47
N ALA A 117 10.01 24.65 -16.97
CA ALA A 117 10.75 25.63 -16.15
C ALA A 117 9.84 26.54 -15.31
N LYS A 118 8.54 26.63 -15.64
CA LYS A 118 7.53 27.29 -14.79
C LYS A 118 7.27 26.54 -13.48
N TRP A 119 7.43 25.22 -13.49
CA TRP A 119 6.99 24.34 -12.41
C TRP A 119 8.16 23.73 -11.63
N PHE A 120 9.28 23.51 -12.31
CA PHE A 120 10.49 22.92 -11.75
C PHE A 120 11.64 23.93 -11.81
N SER A 121 12.59 23.80 -10.88
CA SER A 121 13.80 24.61 -10.84
C SER A 121 14.98 23.77 -10.33
N GLY A 122 16.21 24.27 -10.50
CA GLY A 122 17.41 23.60 -9.99
C GLY A 122 17.59 22.18 -10.54
N GLU A 123 17.93 21.24 -9.66
CA GLU A 123 18.15 19.83 -10.03
C GLU A 123 16.89 19.15 -10.55
N ALA A 124 15.71 19.49 -10.02
CA ALA A 124 14.45 18.91 -10.51
C ALA A 124 14.18 19.29 -11.98
N LEU A 125 14.48 20.53 -12.38
CA LEU A 125 14.35 20.95 -13.79
C LEU A 125 15.39 20.25 -14.67
N ALA A 126 16.63 20.13 -14.19
CA ALA A 126 17.67 19.40 -14.89
C ALA A 126 17.29 17.93 -15.11
N ASP A 127 16.68 17.29 -14.10
CA ASP A 127 16.18 15.93 -14.21
C ASP A 127 14.99 15.82 -15.17
N VAL A 128 14.01 16.73 -15.13
CA VAL A 128 12.88 16.74 -16.09
C VAL A 128 13.38 16.78 -17.54
N ASN A 129 14.41 17.58 -17.80
CA ASN A 129 14.98 17.79 -19.13
C ASN A 129 16.09 16.78 -19.50
N ALA A 130 16.43 15.85 -18.60
CA ALA A 130 17.46 14.85 -18.86
C ALA A 130 17.01 13.87 -19.97
N ASP A 131 17.93 13.59 -20.89
CA ASP A 131 17.74 12.69 -22.04
C ASP A 131 17.94 11.20 -21.69
N SER A 132 18.48 10.92 -20.50
CA SER A 132 18.85 9.59 -20.03
C SER A 132 18.03 9.20 -18.81
N PHE A 133 17.87 7.89 -18.62
CA PHE A 133 17.20 7.32 -17.46
C PHE A 133 18.18 7.28 -16.27
N GLY A 134 17.75 7.84 -15.14
CA GLY A 134 18.48 7.86 -13.89
C GLY A 134 17.90 6.90 -12.85
N MET A 135 18.58 6.76 -11.71
CA MET A 135 18.11 5.91 -10.61
C MET A 135 16.71 6.29 -10.12
N ARG A 136 16.38 7.59 -10.11
CA ARG A 136 15.05 8.09 -9.74
C ARG A 136 13.95 7.50 -10.61
N ASP A 137 14.21 7.37 -11.90
CA ASP A 137 13.27 6.72 -12.84
C ASP A 137 13.07 5.25 -12.52
N GLY A 138 14.11 4.55 -12.09
CA GLY A 138 13.99 3.16 -11.61
C GLY A 138 13.03 3.02 -10.44
N HIS A 139 13.09 3.92 -9.45
CA HIS A 139 12.13 3.96 -8.33
C HIS A 139 10.72 4.32 -8.78
N HIS A 140 10.60 5.34 -9.63
CA HIS A 140 9.32 5.76 -10.20
C HIS A 140 8.63 4.62 -10.94
N LEU A 141 9.35 3.90 -11.81
CA LEU A 141 8.83 2.74 -12.54
C LEU A 141 8.48 1.57 -11.62
N THR A 142 9.30 1.32 -10.59
CA THR A 142 9.00 0.30 -9.55
C THR A 142 7.68 0.62 -8.86
N MET A 143 7.49 1.87 -8.43
CA MET A 143 6.29 2.31 -7.73
C MET A 143 5.07 2.37 -8.65
N ALA A 144 5.22 2.81 -9.90
CA ALA A 144 4.14 2.80 -10.89
C ALA A 144 3.67 1.37 -11.19
N ASN A 145 4.58 0.40 -11.27
CA ASN A 145 4.24 -1.01 -11.45
C ASN A 145 3.46 -1.55 -10.23
N LEU A 146 3.89 -1.21 -9.00
CA LEU A 146 3.18 -1.58 -7.78
C LEU A 146 1.75 -0.98 -7.78
N ALA A 147 1.66 0.34 -8.00
CA ALA A 147 0.41 1.08 -8.01
C ALA A 147 -0.57 0.55 -9.06
N GLY A 148 -0.05 0.24 -10.26
CA GLY A 148 -0.81 -0.40 -11.33
C GLY A 148 -1.42 -1.73 -10.92
N GLY A 149 -0.65 -2.57 -10.21
CA GLY A 149 -1.14 -3.83 -9.66
C GLY A 149 -2.26 -3.65 -8.63
N VAL A 150 -2.09 -2.70 -7.70
CA VAL A 150 -3.11 -2.34 -6.70
C VAL A 150 -4.41 -1.90 -7.38
N VAL A 151 -4.31 -0.95 -8.31
CA VAL A 151 -5.47 -0.38 -8.99
C VAL A 151 -6.16 -1.40 -9.88
N THR A 152 -5.41 -2.24 -10.59
CA THR A 152 -5.98 -3.32 -11.42
C THR A 152 -6.90 -4.23 -10.61
N ARG A 153 -6.52 -4.58 -9.37
CA ARG A 153 -7.39 -5.36 -8.49
C ARG A 153 -8.61 -4.56 -8.05
N LEU A 154 -8.41 -3.32 -7.62
CA LEU A 154 -9.50 -2.49 -7.10
C LEU A 154 -10.60 -2.27 -8.14
N VAL A 155 -10.24 -1.98 -9.40
CA VAL A 155 -11.22 -1.78 -10.48
C VAL A 155 -11.98 -3.06 -10.86
N GLN A 156 -11.48 -4.24 -10.45
CA GLN A 156 -12.22 -5.50 -10.56
C GLN A 156 -13.25 -5.68 -9.44
N GLN A 157 -13.10 -4.97 -8.31
CA GLN A 157 -13.98 -5.06 -7.15
C GLN A 157 -15.11 -4.04 -7.21
N THR A 158 -14.83 -2.82 -7.68
CA THR A 158 -15.82 -1.74 -7.78
C THR A 158 -15.56 -0.87 -9.01
N THR A 159 -16.65 -0.36 -9.60
CA THR A 159 -16.63 0.63 -10.67
C THR A 159 -17.02 2.03 -10.21
N ASP A 160 -17.40 2.20 -8.93
CA ASP A 160 -17.76 3.51 -8.39
C ASP A 160 -16.49 4.32 -8.09
N PRO A 161 -16.26 5.47 -8.75
CA PRO A 161 -15.07 6.28 -8.50
C PRO A 161 -14.91 6.72 -7.04
N LEU A 162 -16.02 6.96 -6.32
CA LEU A 162 -15.93 7.37 -4.91
C LEU A 162 -15.44 6.21 -4.04
N GLU A 163 -15.97 5.01 -4.26
CA GLU A 163 -15.52 3.80 -3.57
C GLU A 163 -14.07 3.48 -3.92
N GLN A 164 -13.66 3.68 -5.18
CA GLN A 164 -12.27 3.51 -5.60
C GLN A 164 -11.33 4.48 -4.86
N ILE A 165 -11.67 5.76 -4.77
CA ILE A 165 -10.85 6.75 -4.05
C ILE A 165 -10.73 6.38 -2.57
N GLU A 166 -11.85 6.04 -1.91
CA GLU A 166 -11.86 5.66 -0.50
C GLU A 166 -11.03 4.40 -0.25
N GLU A 167 -11.19 3.35 -1.07
CA GLU A 167 -10.43 2.11 -0.90
C GLU A 167 -8.93 2.30 -1.15
N LEU A 168 -8.51 3.16 -2.08
CA LEU A 168 -7.09 3.51 -2.26
C LEU A 168 -6.53 4.26 -1.05
N PHE A 169 -7.31 5.18 -0.47
CA PHE A 169 -6.91 5.88 0.73
C PHE A 169 -6.79 4.93 1.93
N GLN A 170 -7.80 4.09 2.15
CA GLN A 170 -7.79 3.09 3.21
C GLN A 170 -6.72 2.01 2.99
N PHE A 171 -6.35 1.71 1.75
CA PHE A 171 -5.21 0.85 1.43
C PHE A 171 -3.92 1.44 2.01
N VAL A 172 -3.58 2.70 1.67
CA VAL A 172 -2.35 3.35 2.18
C VAL A 172 -2.34 3.40 3.71
N VAL A 173 -3.48 3.71 4.33
CA VAL A 173 -3.62 3.80 5.79
C VAL A 173 -3.46 2.44 6.47
N ARG A 174 -4.01 1.36 5.90
CA ARG A 174 -3.88 -0.01 6.44
C ARG A 174 -2.47 -0.57 6.26
N GLU A 175 -1.84 -0.25 5.13
CA GLU A 175 -0.55 -0.80 4.77
C GLU A 175 0.63 -0.11 5.46
N THR A 176 0.40 1.02 6.14
CA THR A 176 1.45 1.77 6.83
C THR A 176 1.06 2.13 8.26
N VAL A 177 1.99 2.00 9.21
CA VAL A 177 1.90 2.64 10.52
C VAL A 177 2.28 4.10 10.38
N LEU A 178 1.49 4.98 11.01
CA LEU A 178 1.78 6.42 11.01
C LEU A 178 3.01 6.68 11.89
N MET A 179 4.04 7.28 11.29
CA MET A 179 5.24 7.75 11.96
C MET A 179 5.19 9.26 12.19
N PRO A 180 5.91 9.79 13.21
CA PRO A 180 6.11 11.23 13.37
C PRO A 180 6.81 11.85 12.15
N ASP A 181 6.59 13.13 11.89
CA ASP A 181 7.12 13.82 10.70
C ASP A 181 8.66 13.83 10.65
N GLU A 182 9.34 13.72 11.79
CA GLU A 182 10.81 13.63 11.86
C GLU A 182 11.35 12.33 11.27
N PHE A 183 10.51 11.30 11.13
CA PHE A 183 10.91 9.99 10.60
C PHE A 183 11.50 10.10 9.20
N ASP A 184 10.90 10.89 8.31
CA ASP A 184 11.39 11.08 6.93
C ASP A 184 12.76 11.80 6.88
N ARG A 185 13.14 12.53 7.94
CA ARG A 185 14.46 13.18 8.01
C ARG A 185 15.55 12.20 8.42
N GLN A 186 15.21 11.29 9.32
CA GLN A 186 16.10 10.25 9.83
C GLN A 186 16.27 9.16 8.77
N LEU A 187 15.15 8.68 8.25
CA LEU A 187 15.09 7.61 7.27
C LEU A 187 14.25 8.06 6.06
N PRO A 188 14.83 8.87 5.15
CA PRO A 188 14.16 9.20 3.91
C PRO A 188 13.71 7.93 3.19
N ALA A 189 12.50 7.96 2.64
CA ALA A 189 11.90 6.81 1.99
C ALA A 189 11.05 7.26 0.81
N THR A 190 11.08 6.52 -0.31
CA THR A 190 10.07 6.72 -1.35
C THR A 190 8.77 6.02 -0.94
N PRO A 191 7.65 6.24 -1.68
CA PRO A 191 6.40 5.55 -1.42
C PRO A 191 6.52 4.03 -1.47
N PHE A 192 7.41 3.50 -2.33
CA PHE A 192 7.65 2.06 -2.40
C PHE A 192 8.27 1.53 -1.10
N GLU A 193 9.37 2.13 -0.63
CA GLU A 193 10.01 1.71 0.62
C GLU A 193 9.09 1.89 1.83
N SER A 194 8.29 2.97 1.87
CA SER A 194 7.29 3.19 2.93
C SER A 194 6.24 2.07 2.99
N LEU A 195 5.67 1.68 1.84
CA LEU A 195 4.69 0.59 1.76
C LEU A 195 5.31 -0.77 2.06
N LEU A 196 6.54 -0.99 1.59
CA LEU A 196 7.29 -2.22 1.83
C LEU A 196 7.53 -2.43 3.32
N VAL A 197 8.09 -1.42 4.01
CA VAL A 197 8.35 -1.49 5.46
C VAL A 197 7.07 -1.45 6.27
N GLY A 198 6.01 -0.86 5.71
CA GLY A 198 4.74 -0.66 6.38
C GLY A 198 4.80 0.46 7.42
N ARG A 199 5.59 1.50 7.16
CA ARG A 199 5.75 2.68 8.03
C ARG A 199 5.84 3.92 7.14
N SER A 200 5.14 4.98 7.51
CA SER A 200 5.16 6.22 6.73
C SER A 200 4.68 7.41 7.57
N THR A 201 5.19 8.60 7.27
CA THR A 201 4.65 9.86 7.80
C THR A 201 3.32 10.20 7.12
N ALA A 202 2.68 11.28 7.56
CA ALA A 202 1.50 11.78 6.86
C ALA A 202 1.81 12.25 5.43
N ALA A 203 2.99 12.84 5.22
CA ALA A 203 3.45 13.28 3.91
C ALA A 203 3.73 12.09 2.98
N GLY A 204 4.43 11.06 3.47
CA GLY A 204 4.65 9.83 2.71
C GLY A 204 3.34 9.12 2.32
N ARG A 205 2.34 9.09 3.22
CA ARG A 205 0.99 8.58 2.90
C ARG A 205 0.30 9.41 1.83
N ALA A 206 0.35 10.74 1.91
CA ALA A 206 -0.22 11.62 0.89
C ALA A 206 0.40 11.40 -0.49
N TRP A 207 1.73 11.24 -0.53
CA TRP A 207 2.45 10.99 -1.78
C TRP A 207 2.08 9.63 -2.38
N ALA A 208 2.07 8.56 -1.58
CA ALA A 208 1.62 7.24 -2.03
C ALA A 208 0.18 7.25 -2.55
N PHE A 209 -0.73 7.96 -1.85
CA PHE A 209 -2.12 8.09 -2.26
C PHE A 209 -2.26 8.84 -3.60
N GLY A 210 -1.52 9.93 -3.79
CA GLY A 210 -1.50 10.65 -5.07
C GLY A 210 -1.02 9.80 -6.25
N ILE A 211 0.02 8.96 -6.04
CA ILE A 211 0.50 8.04 -7.09
C ILE A 211 -0.55 6.98 -7.44
N LEU A 212 -1.24 6.43 -6.45
CA LEU A 212 -2.32 5.46 -6.68
C LEU A 212 -3.47 6.08 -7.47
N LEU A 213 -3.90 7.29 -7.11
CA LEU A 213 -4.96 8.00 -7.83
C LEU A 213 -4.57 8.35 -9.27
N ARG A 214 -3.29 8.64 -9.52
CA ARG A 214 -2.76 8.88 -10.88
C ARG A 214 -2.99 7.71 -11.83
N GLN A 215 -2.92 6.47 -11.33
CA GLN A 215 -3.21 5.28 -12.14
C GLN A 215 -4.67 5.23 -12.61
N LEU A 216 -5.59 5.88 -11.89
CA LEU A 216 -6.99 6.09 -12.28
C LEU A 216 -7.21 7.40 -13.03
N ARG A 217 -6.15 8.18 -13.27
CA ARG A 217 -6.21 9.56 -13.80
C ARG A 217 -7.12 10.47 -12.97
N ILE A 218 -7.11 10.26 -11.65
CA ILE A 218 -7.79 11.11 -10.68
C ILE A 218 -6.73 12.04 -10.07
N ASP A 219 -6.98 13.34 -10.15
CA ASP A 219 -6.04 14.35 -9.68
C ASP A 219 -6.15 14.53 -8.16
N ALA A 220 -5.00 14.65 -7.50
CA ALA A 220 -4.90 14.91 -6.07
C ALA A 220 -3.93 16.04 -5.80
N VAL A 221 -4.27 16.88 -4.84
CA VAL A 221 -3.50 18.06 -4.44
C VAL A 221 -3.41 18.14 -2.92
N LEU A 222 -2.33 18.74 -2.43
CA LEU A 222 -2.24 19.15 -1.04
C LEU A 222 -2.73 20.60 -0.92
N LEU A 223 -3.73 20.81 -0.07
CA LEU A 223 -4.30 22.12 0.25
C LEU A 223 -3.61 22.63 1.52
N GLU A 224 -2.75 23.62 1.35
CA GLU A 224 -1.96 24.25 2.41
C GLU A 224 -2.56 25.62 2.76
N PRO A 225 -3.19 25.80 3.93
CA PRO A 225 -3.69 27.11 4.33
C PRO A 225 -2.58 28.15 4.37
N LYS A 226 -2.79 29.31 3.75
CA LYS A 226 -1.82 30.42 3.83
C LYS A 226 -1.64 30.93 5.26
N SER A 227 -2.68 30.82 6.09
CA SER A 227 -2.67 31.19 7.51
C SER A 227 -1.88 30.21 8.38
N LYS A 228 -1.84 28.92 8.00
CA LYS A 228 -1.27 27.82 8.80
C LYS A 228 -0.70 26.71 7.91
N PRO A 229 0.47 26.92 7.29
CA PRO A 229 1.00 25.97 6.31
C PRO A 229 1.20 24.53 6.83
N ALA A 230 1.56 24.37 8.11
CA ALA A 230 1.75 23.04 8.71
C ALA A 230 0.45 22.21 8.84
N ALA A 231 -0.72 22.85 8.80
CA ALA A 231 -2.03 22.23 8.98
C ALA A 231 -2.69 21.91 7.63
N TRP A 232 -1.98 21.23 6.72
CA TRP A 232 -2.49 20.91 5.38
C TRP A 232 -3.40 19.68 5.33
N ILE A 233 -4.19 19.55 4.26
CA ILE A 233 -5.08 18.41 3.98
C ILE A 233 -5.00 18.00 2.50
N ILE A 234 -5.42 16.79 2.13
CA ILE A 234 -5.48 16.35 0.72
C ILE A 234 -6.84 16.64 0.12
N GLY A 235 -6.84 17.29 -1.04
CA GLY A 235 -7.99 17.47 -1.92
C GLY A 235 -7.91 16.51 -3.11
N VAL A 236 -8.92 15.67 -3.29
CA VAL A 236 -9.05 14.77 -4.46
C VAL A 236 -10.10 15.35 -5.39
N ILE A 237 -9.73 15.64 -6.63
CA ILE A 237 -10.63 16.16 -7.66
C ILE A 237 -11.38 14.98 -8.25
N SER A 238 -12.63 14.81 -7.82
CA SER A 238 -13.50 13.76 -8.34
C SER A 238 -13.77 13.95 -9.84
N PRO A 239 -14.21 12.90 -10.56
CA PRO A 239 -14.62 13.04 -11.96
C PRO A 239 -15.73 14.06 -12.23
N LYS A 240 -16.48 14.47 -11.18
CA LYS A 240 -17.51 15.51 -11.24
C LYS A 240 -16.96 16.92 -11.05
N GLY A 241 -15.68 17.07 -10.75
CA GLY A 241 -15.01 18.34 -10.45
C GLY A 241 -15.09 18.76 -8.97
N ASP A 242 -15.78 18.00 -8.11
CA ASP A 242 -15.80 18.26 -6.67
C ASP A 242 -14.46 17.89 -6.02
N VAL A 243 -14.01 18.71 -5.07
CA VAL A 243 -12.75 18.52 -4.32
C VAL A 243 -13.05 17.83 -2.99
N LEU A 244 -12.84 16.52 -2.91
CA LEU A 244 -13.07 15.70 -1.73
C LEU A 244 -11.91 15.81 -0.74
N LEU A 245 -12.18 15.90 0.56
CA LEU A 245 -11.15 16.15 1.58
C LEU A 245 -10.75 14.91 2.38
N TYR A 246 -9.43 14.67 2.47
CA TYR A 246 -8.83 13.53 3.16
C TYR A 246 -7.67 13.95 4.06
N ASP A 247 -7.64 13.47 5.30
CA ASP A 247 -6.53 13.71 6.24
C ASP A 247 -5.69 12.44 6.45
N PRO A 248 -4.45 12.37 5.90
CA PRO A 248 -3.58 11.20 6.05
C PRO A 248 -3.02 10.99 7.46
N ARG A 249 -3.02 12.03 8.33
CA ARG A 249 -2.63 11.91 9.75
C ARG A 249 -3.70 11.16 10.53
N LEU A 250 -4.96 11.51 10.28
CA LEU A 250 -6.10 10.82 10.90
C LEU A 250 -6.41 9.50 10.17
N GLY A 251 -6.01 9.40 8.90
CA GLY A 251 -6.31 8.29 8.00
C GLY A 251 -7.82 8.13 7.76
N THR A 252 -8.54 9.25 7.69
CA THR A 252 -9.97 9.30 7.36
C THR A 252 -10.25 10.46 6.40
N ALA A 253 -11.30 10.34 5.59
CA ALA A 253 -11.92 11.48 4.93
C ALA A 253 -12.52 12.46 5.95
N VAL A 254 -12.78 13.70 5.53
CA VAL A 254 -13.67 14.62 6.27
C VAL A 254 -15.11 14.15 6.07
N PRO A 255 -15.95 14.04 7.12
CA PRO A 255 -17.35 13.63 6.96
C PRO A 255 -18.17 14.67 6.22
N SER A 256 -19.04 14.24 5.30
CA SER A 256 -20.06 15.11 4.69
C SER A 256 -21.29 15.35 5.59
N GLY A 257 -21.38 14.71 6.76
CA GLY A 257 -22.53 14.74 7.67
C GLY A 257 -23.79 14.04 7.15
N ALA A 258 -23.79 13.55 5.91
CA ALA A 258 -24.91 12.89 5.26
C ALA A 258 -24.71 11.37 5.19
N GLY A 259 -25.14 10.63 6.22
CA GLY A 259 -25.17 9.16 6.13
C GLY A 259 -25.49 8.47 7.46
N THR A 260 -26.47 7.55 7.43
CA THR A 260 -26.73 6.58 8.51
C THR A 260 -25.84 5.34 8.42
N GLU A 261 -25.01 5.22 7.38
CA GLU A 261 -24.15 4.06 7.07
C GLU A 261 -22.65 4.30 7.30
N GLY A 262 -22.26 5.26 8.15
CA GLY A 262 -20.85 5.59 8.37
C GLY A 262 -20.20 6.35 7.20
N PHE A 263 -18.86 6.44 7.22
CA PHE A 263 -17.98 7.33 6.42
C PHE A 263 -17.92 7.08 4.91
N LYS A 264 -19.03 6.69 4.25
CA LYS A 264 -18.98 6.39 2.81
C LYS A 264 -18.82 7.63 1.93
N THR A 265 -19.13 8.82 2.43
CA THR A 265 -19.11 10.03 1.58
C THR A 265 -18.25 11.13 2.19
N PRO A 266 -17.03 11.34 1.64
CA PRO A 266 -16.18 12.47 1.98
C PRO A 266 -16.89 13.82 1.74
N ALA A 267 -16.64 14.79 2.61
CA ALA A 267 -17.05 16.16 2.36
C ALA A 267 -16.24 16.77 1.23
N THR A 268 -16.90 17.64 0.46
CA THR A 268 -16.23 18.50 -0.50
C THR A 268 -15.69 19.77 0.18
N LEU A 269 -14.67 20.39 -0.41
CA LEU A 269 -14.18 21.71 0.01
C LEU A 269 -15.33 22.72 0.09
N LYS A 270 -16.21 22.74 -0.92
CA LYS A 270 -17.39 23.60 -0.94
C LYS A 270 -18.31 23.36 0.26
N GLN A 271 -18.61 22.10 0.58
CA GLN A 271 -19.45 21.75 1.73
C GLN A 271 -18.82 22.22 3.04
N VAL A 272 -17.52 22.05 3.22
CA VAL A 272 -16.81 22.51 4.43
C VAL A 272 -16.80 24.03 4.57
N LEU A 273 -16.68 24.76 3.46
CA LEU A 273 -16.76 26.22 3.46
C LEU A 273 -18.17 26.72 3.81
N GLU A 274 -19.21 25.99 3.40
CA GLU A 274 -20.61 26.29 3.72
C GLU A 274 -21.02 25.83 5.13
N LYS A 275 -20.41 24.75 5.62
CA LYS A 275 -20.71 24.08 6.90
C LYS A 275 -19.44 23.84 7.72
N PRO A 276 -18.92 24.87 8.41
CA PRO A 276 -17.68 24.75 9.18
C PRO A 276 -17.70 23.69 10.28
N GLU A 277 -18.89 23.30 10.75
CA GLU A 277 -19.09 22.25 11.74
C GLU A 277 -18.60 20.87 11.28
N LEU A 278 -18.53 20.60 9.97
CA LEU A 278 -18.02 19.33 9.43
C LEU A 278 -16.56 19.08 9.83
N LEU A 279 -15.74 20.13 9.91
CA LEU A 279 -14.35 20.02 10.39
C LEU A 279 -14.30 19.78 11.90
N ARG A 280 -15.30 20.25 12.65
CA ARG A 280 -15.37 20.06 14.10
C ARG A 280 -15.75 18.62 14.47
N GLU A 281 -16.31 17.86 13.54
CA GLU A 281 -16.49 16.41 13.72
C GLU A 281 -15.15 15.66 13.89
N LEU A 282 -14.05 16.25 13.42
CA LEU A 282 -12.69 15.73 13.58
C LEU A 282 -11.97 16.25 14.83
N ASP A 283 -12.63 17.08 15.66
CA ASP A 283 -12.08 17.46 16.96
C ASP A 283 -11.88 16.19 17.81
N VAL A 284 -10.89 16.21 18.69
CA VAL A 284 -10.64 15.13 19.65
C VAL A 284 -10.77 15.70 21.06
N SER A 285 -10.92 14.83 22.07
CA SER A 285 -11.15 15.26 23.45
C SER A 285 -10.05 16.14 24.01
N THR A 286 -8.82 15.99 23.49
CA THR A 286 -7.63 16.72 23.93
C THR A 286 -7.29 17.95 23.09
N ALA A 287 -7.83 18.07 21.88
CA ALA A 287 -7.48 19.14 20.94
C ALA A 287 -8.55 19.34 19.86
N ALA A 288 -8.75 20.60 19.47
CA ALA A 288 -9.52 20.94 18.30
C ALA A 288 -8.76 20.54 17.02
N TYR A 289 -9.50 20.14 15.97
CA TYR A 289 -8.94 19.91 14.65
C TYR A 289 -8.28 21.21 14.14
N PRO A 290 -7.03 21.17 13.64
CA PRO A 290 -6.23 22.38 13.42
C PRO A 290 -6.74 23.29 12.30
N LEU A 291 -7.53 22.73 11.37
CA LEU A 291 -8.10 23.43 10.22
C LEU A 291 -9.50 23.96 10.49
N SER A 292 -9.73 25.24 10.20
CA SER A 292 -11.05 25.85 10.13
C SER A 292 -11.51 26.07 8.68
N ALA A 293 -12.80 26.36 8.47
CA ALA A 293 -13.30 26.74 7.16
C ALA A 293 -12.64 28.04 6.65
N ASP A 294 -12.33 28.99 7.55
CA ASP A 294 -11.63 30.22 7.21
C ASP A 294 -10.20 29.98 6.71
N ASP A 295 -9.49 29.01 7.32
CA ASP A 295 -8.15 28.58 6.86
C ASP A 295 -8.21 28.04 5.41
N LEU A 296 -9.31 27.37 5.04
CA LEU A 296 -9.49 26.77 3.71
C LEU A 296 -10.03 27.74 2.64
N LYS A 297 -10.42 28.97 2.99
CA LYS A 297 -10.81 30.01 2.01
C LYS A 297 -9.62 30.53 1.20
N SER A 298 -8.40 30.38 1.73
CA SER A 298 -7.19 30.83 1.06
C SER A 298 -6.06 29.82 1.28
N VAL A 299 -5.84 29.01 0.24
CA VAL A 299 -4.87 27.92 0.25
C VAL A 299 -3.81 28.14 -0.82
N ASN A 300 -2.59 27.67 -0.56
CA ASN A 300 -1.66 27.27 -1.60
C ASN A 300 -2.01 25.84 -2.00
N VAL A 301 -2.13 25.60 -3.30
CA VAL A 301 -2.43 24.28 -3.86
C VAL A 301 -1.14 23.66 -4.36
N LYS A 302 -0.75 22.55 -3.75
CA LYS A 302 0.49 21.85 -4.06
C LYS A 302 0.21 20.61 -4.90
N LEU A 303 0.76 20.56 -6.12
CA LEU A 303 0.62 19.41 -7.02
C LEU A 303 1.46 18.24 -6.49
N ILE A 304 0.84 17.06 -6.36
CA ILE A 304 1.53 15.84 -5.94
C ILE A 304 2.14 15.18 -7.18
N THR A 305 3.36 15.59 -7.51
CA THR A 305 4.12 15.14 -8.69
C THR A 305 5.62 15.25 -8.41
N ASP A 306 6.42 14.71 -9.32
CA ASP A 306 7.88 14.72 -9.31
C ASP A 306 8.44 14.89 -10.74
N SER A 307 9.75 15.06 -10.82
CA SER A 307 10.52 15.31 -12.04
C SER A 307 10.39 14.15 -13.02
N SER A 308 10.51 12.90 -12.54
CA SER A 308 10.37 11.70 -13.35
C SER A 308 9.00 11.67 -14.03
N THR A 309 7.92 11.89 -13.28
CA THR A 309 6.53 11.91 -13.78
C THR A 309 6.30 12.93 -14.90
N SER A 310 7.11 13.99 -14.95
CA SER A 310 6.98 15.11 -15.89
C SER A 310 8.03 15.12 -17.00
N SER A 311 8.93 14.15 -17.02
CA SER A 311 10.04 14.08 -17.98
C SER A 311 9.60 13.63 -19.38
N GLU A 312 10.31 14.09 -20.40
CA GLU A 312 10.05 13.68 -21.79
C GLU A 312 10.30 12.18 -21.99
N ARG A 313 11.34 11.62 -21.35
CA ARG A 313 11.63 10.19 -21.40
C ARG A 313 10.49 9.33 -20.86
N MET A 314 9.80 9.78 -19.80
CA MET A 314 8.61 9.08 -19.30
C MET A 314 7.41 9.25 -20.23
N ALA A 315 7.24 10.43 -20.84
CA ALA A 315 6.21 10.64 -21.87
C ALA A 315 6.41 9.69 -23.06
N LYS A 316 7.65 9.56 -23.54
CA LYS A 316 8.04 8.63 -24.60
C LYS A 316 7.81 7.18 -24.18
N LEU A 317 8.20 6.81 -22.96
CA LEU A 317 7.96 5.47 -22.44
C LEU A 317 6.47 5.15 -22.30
N GLN A 318 5.64 6.12 -21.92
CA GLN A 318 4.18 5.95 -21.77
C GLN A 318 3.50 5.49 -23.06
N THR A 319 3.99 5.90 -24.24
CA THR A 319 3.44 5.46 -25.54
C THR A 319 3.73 3.99 -25.81
N MET A 320 4.84 3.47 -25.27
CA MET A 320 5.32 2.09 -25.48
C MET A 320 4.69 1.10 -24.50
N VAL A 321 4.24 1.56 -23.33
CA VAL A 321 3.56 0.71 -22.32
C VAL A 321 2.04 0.80 -22.37
N ALA A 322 1.51 1.40 -23.45
CA ALA A 322 0.07 1.57 -23.68
C ALA A 322 -0.64 0.21 -23.67
N GLY A 323 -1.60 0.03 -22.76
CA GLY A 323 -2.35 -1.22 -22.57
C GLY A 323 -2.06 -1.94 -21.26
N SER A 324 -1.01 -1.53 -20.54
CA SER A 324 -0.86 -1.84 -19.11
C SER A 324 -1.48 -0.72 -18.27
N LEU A 325 -2.07 -1.06 -17.11
CA LEU A 325 -2.46 -0.07 -16.09
C LEU A 325 -1.19 0.39 -15.35
N MET A 326 -0.31 1.10 -16.05
CA MET A 326 0.91 1.68 -15.52
C MET A 326 1.07 3.08 -16.11
N GLU A 327 0.45 4.06 -15.47
CA GLU A 327 0.61 5.48 -15.79
C GLU A 327 1.95 5.96 -15.21
N VAL A 328 2.96 6.06 -16.08
CA VAL A 328 4.33 6.52 -15.77
C VAL A 328 4.53 7.99 -16.10
N PHE A 329 3.61 8.63 -16.81
CA PHE A 329 3.71 10.04 -17.16
C PHE A 329 2.39 10.79 -16.91
N ASP A 330 2.50 11.93 -16.25
CA ASP A 330 1.41 12.91 -16.11
C ASP A 330 2.00 14.31 -15.98
N GLY A 331 2.50 14.83 -17.10
CA GLY A 331 3.18 16.12 -17.15
C GLY A 331 2.37 17.27 -16.55
N VAL A 332 3.08 18.15 -15.82
CA VAL A 332 2.47 19.32 -15.17
C VAL A 332 1.90 20.30 -16.18
N GLY A 333 2.66 20.57 -17.24
CA GLY A 333 2.23 21.41 -18.35
C GLY A 333 1.50 20.65 -19.46
N LYS A 334 0.96 21.42 -20.41
CA LYS A 334 0.40 20.89 -21.65
C LYS A 334 1.42 20.03 -22.38
N ASN A 335 0.99 18.90 -22.92
CA ASN A 335 1.87 17.94 -23.58
C ASN A 335 1.14 17.20 -24.73
N PRO A 336 1.87 16.48 -25.60
CA PRO A 336 1.25 15.77 -26.72
C PRO A 336 0.31 14.62 -26.32
N LEU A 337 0.46 14.07 -25.10
CA LEU A 337 -0.32 12.93 -24.62
C LEU A 337 -1.63 13.35 -23.95
N ARG A 338 -1.71 14.57 -23.44
CA ARG A 338 -2.87 15.14 -22.74
C ARG A 338 -3.02 16.62 -23.08
N GLU A 339 -4.18 17.00 -23.62
CA GLU A 339 -4.48 18.39 -23.99
C GLU A 339 -4.39 19.36 -22.81
N GLN A 340 -4.73 18.90 -21.62
CA GLN A 340 -4.61 19.63 -20.35
C GLN A 340 -3.57 18.95 -19.46
N GLY A 341 -2.52 19.69 -19.09
CA GLY A 341 -1.55 19.25 -18.09
C GLY A 341 -2.17 19.17 -16.70
N LEU A 342 -1.49 18.51 -15.75
CA LEU A 342 -1.96 18.41 -14.37
C LEU A 342 -2.29 19.78 -13.76
N ALA A 343 -1.45 20.79 -14.00
CA ALA A 343 -1.71 22.13 -13.49
C ALA A 343 -2.99 22.74 -14.07
N ASP A 344 -3.24 22.58 -15.37
CA ASP A 344 -4.43 23.13 -16.02
C ASP A 344 -5.71 22.50 -15.46
N ARG A 345 -5.71 21.18 -15.25
CA ARG A 345 -6.84 20.44 -14.67
C ARG A 345 -7.12 20.89 -13.23
N VAL A 346 -6.06 21.05 -12.42
CA VAL A 346 -6.17 21.55 -11.05
C VAL A 346 -6.65 23.00 -10.99
N ILE A 347 -6.15 23.88 -11.87
CA ILE A 347 -6.61 25.27 -11.96
C ILE A 347 -8.10 25.32 -12.34
N ALA A 348 -8.52 24.49 -13.31
CA ALA A 348 -9.91 24.41 -13.72
C ALA A 348 -10.83 23.95 -12.58
N ALA A 349 -10.41 22.98 -11.76
CA ALA A 349 -11.15 22.54 -10.59
C ALA A 349 -11.33 23.66 -9.53
N GLY A 350 -10.36 24.58 -9.43
CA GLY A 350 -10.40 25.73 -8.54
C GLY A 350 -11.29 26.89 -8.99
N ALA A 351 -11.72 26.91 -10.26
CA ALA A 351 -12.37 28.07 -10.90
C ALA A 351 -13.68 28.53 -10.22
N ASN A 352 -14.34 27.65 -9.44
CA ASN A 352 -15.54 27.97 -8.68
C ASN A 352 -15.25 28.69 -7.34
N GLY A 353 -14.14 29.43 -7.26
CA GLY A 353 -13.77 30.26 -6.12
C GLY A 353 -12.93 29.57 -5.04
N GLY A 354 -12.32 28.41 -5.34
CA GLY A 354 -11.44 27.70 -4.41
C GLY A 354 -10.00 28.22 -4.42
N TRP A 355 -9.45 28.47 -5.62
CA TRP A 355 -8.09 28.98 -5.82
C TRP A 355 -7.90 29.49 -7.25
N THR A 356 -6.79 30.17 -7.51
CA THR A 356 -6.38 30.70 -8.81
C THR A 356 -5.07 30.05 -9.28
N ALA A 357 -4.66 30.32 -10.53
CA ALA A 357 -3.38 29.84 -11.06
C ALA A 357 -2.15 30.30 -10.25
N ALA A 358 -2.23 31.46 -9.59
CA ALA A 358 -1.14 31.98 -8.75
C ALA A 358 -0.98 31.22 -7.42
N ASP A 359 -2.00 30.45 -7.03
CA ASP A 359 -1.99 29.65 -5.80
C ASP A 359 -1.43 28.24 -6.03
N VAL A 360 -1.26 27.83 -7.29
CA VAL A 360 -0.83 26.47 -7.67
C VAL A 360 0.69 26.42 -7.83
N SER A 361 1.32 25.44 -7.18
CA SER A 361 2.76 25.15 -7.28
C SER A 361 3.03 23.66 -7.13
N VAL A 362 4.20 23.18 -7.52
CA VAL A 362 4.61 21.79 -7.26
C VAL A 362 4.92 21.61 -5.77
N TRP A 363 4.51 20.48 -5.19
CA TRP A 363 4.90 20.13 -3.83
C TRP A 363 6.37 19.70 -3.81
N SER A 364 7.18 20.29 -2.93
CA SER A 364 8.62 19.99 -2.90
C SER A 364 8.95 18.64 -2.24
N HIS A 365 8.06 18.08 -1.42
CA HIS A 365 8.36 16.88 -0.63
C HIS A 365 8.74 15.64 -1.48
N PRO A 366 8.04 15.27 -2.58
CA PRO A 366 8.48 14.18 -3.45
C PRO A 366 9.92 14.33 -3.97
N GLU A 367 10.30 15.56 -4.38
CA GLU A 367 11.64 15.88 -4.85
C GLU A 367 12.67 15.73 -3.73
N GLU A 368 12.44 16.43 -2.61
CA GLU A 368 13.35 16.44 -1.45
C GLU A 368 13.55 15.03 -0.89
N GLN A 369 12.48 14.22 -0.81
CA GLN A 369 12.56 12.85 -0.31
C GLN A 369 13.27 11.91 -1.28
N SER A 370 12.99 12.02 -2.59
CA SER A 370 13.69 11.23 -3.60
C SER A 370 15.17 11.56 -3.63
N GLU A 371 15.51 12.84 -3.60
CA GLU A 371 16.90 13.30 -3.54
C GLU A 371 17.58 12.86 -2.25
N ALA A 372 16.93 13.00 -1.08
CA ALA A 372 17.50 12.56 0.19
C ALA A 372 17.70 11.04 0.26
N PHE A 373 16.81 10.26 -0.36
CA PHE A 373 16.96 8.81 -0.48
C PHE A 373 18.17 8.44 -1.36
N MET A 374 18.36 9.15 -2.47
CA MET A 374 19.43 8.85 -3.44
C MET A 374 20.80 9.38 -3.05
N SER A 375 20.88 10.67 -2.71
CA SER A 375 22.14 11.39 -2.44
C SER A 375 22.89 10.87 -1.21
N LYS A 376 22.15 10.39 -0.21
CA LYS A 376 22.74 9.80 1.00
C LYS A 376 23.22 8.37 0.80
N GLY A 377 23.04 7.81 -0.40
CA GLY A 377 23.11 6.36 -0.60
C GLY A 377 22.21 5.67 0.42
N ALA A 378 20.99 6.18 0.64
CA ALA A 378 20.19 5.78 1.78
C ALA A 378 19.90 4.27 1.72
N GLU A 379 19.66 3.71 0.52
CA GLU A 379 19.53 2.26 0.31
C GLU A 379 20.77 1.48 0.81
N ASP A 380 21.95 2.10 0.75
CA ASP A 380 23.22 1.57 1.23
C ASP A 380 23.62 1.99 2.65
N GLY A 381 22.87 2.92 3.26
CA GLY A 381 23.14 3.42 4.61
C GLY A 381 22.92 2.35 5.68
N GLU A 382 23.69 2.40 6.77
CA GLU A 382 23.60 1.41 7.85
C GLU A 382 22.20 1.33 8.47
N GLU A 383 21.53 2.47 8.66
CA GLU A 383 20.17 2.53 9.21
C GLU A 383 19.15 1.83 8.32
N TRP A 384 19.23 2.07 7.01
CA TRP A 384 18.33 1.44 6.04
C TRP A 384 18.65 -0.04 5.83
N LYS A 385 19.94 -0.41 5.84
CA LYS A 385 20.36 -1.81 5.85
C LYS A 385 19.83 -2.53 7.08
N ALA A 386 19.88 -1.92 8.27
CA ALA A 386 19.36 -2.53 9.49
C ALA A 386 17.84 -2.81 9.39
N ILE A 387 17.08 -1.90 8.77
CA ILE A 387 15.62 -2.05 8.60
C ILE A 387 15.30 -3.07 7.49
N THR A 388 15.97 -2.99 6.35
CA THR A 388 15.70 -3.84 5.19
C THR A 388 16.28 -5.25 5.33
N GLN A 389 17.30 -5.48 6.15
CA GLN A 389 17.89 -6.81 6.33
C GLN A 389 16.85 -7.83 6.80
N VAL A 390 15.91 -7.42 7.65
CA VAL A 390 14.76 -8.24 8.11
C VAL A 390 13.97 -8.82 6.94
N PHE A 391 13.88 -8.07 5.85
CA PHE A 391 13.12 -8.42 4.67
C PHE A 391 13.80 -9.48 3.80
N ALA A 392 15.12 -9.70 3.97
CA ALA A 392 15.84 -10.80 3.35
C ALA A 392 15.62 -12.14 4.09
N GLY A 393 15.09 -12.10 5.31
CA GLY A 393 14.76 -13.29 6.09
C GLY A 393 13.50 -14.02 5.56
N PRO A 394 13.29 -15.28 5.97
CA PRO A 394 14.12 -16.03 6.91
C PRO A 394 15.31 -16.72 6.25
N VAL A 395 16.33 -16.99 7.07
CA VAL A 395 17.45 -17.90 6.76
C VAL A 395 17.10 -19.29 7.29
N VAL A 396 17.16 -20.29 6.43
CA VAL A 396 16.68 -21.65 6.73
C VAL A 396 17.69 -22.71 6.28
N LEU A 397 17.64 -23.87 6.94
CA LEU A 397 18.42 -25.02 6.52
C LEU A 397 17.78 -25.64 5.26
N THR A 398 18.54 -25.70 4.18
CA THR A 398 18.10 -26.19 2.88
C THR A 398 19.00 -27.33 2.41
N GLN A 399 18.41 -28.35 1.80
CA GLN A 399 19.17 -29.42 1.16
C GLN A 399 19.59 -28.98 -0.25
N VAL A 400 20.89 -28.82 -0.49
CA VAL A 400 21.48 -28.44 -1.77
C VAL A 400 22.11 -29.67 -2.42
N ARG A 401 21.72 -29.95 -3.66
CA ARG A 401 22.39 -30.98 -4.47
C ARG A 401 23.58 -30.33 -5.16
N LYS A 402 24.81 -30.63 -4.71
CA LYS A 402 26.02 -30.25 -5.46
C LYS A 402 26.19 -31.24 -6.60
N GLN A 403 25.99 -30.79 -7.83
CA GLN A 403 26.40 -31.56 -9.01
C GLN A 403 27.90 -31.35 -9.22
N THR A 404 28.70 -32.33 -8.84
CA THR A 404 30.10 -32.37 -9.23
C THR A 404 30.18 -32.75 -10.71
N LYS A 405 30.83 -31.91 -11.52
CA LYS A 405 30.96 -32.12 -12.97
C LYS A 405 31.64 -33.47 -13.25
N GLY A 406 30.87 -34.47 -13.67
CA GLY A 406 31.36 -35.81 -14.02
C GLY A 406 30.85 -36.96 -13.15
N GLU A 407 30.09 -36.69 -12.09
CA GLU A 407 29.53 -37.70 -11.19
C GLU A 407 28.00 -37.75 -11.31
N SER A 408 27.44 -38.95 -11.52
CA SER A 408 25.99 -39.15 -11.71
C SER A 408 25.19 -39.05 -10.40
N ASP A 409 25.86 -39.17 -9.25
CA ASP A 409 25.23 -39.08 -7.93
C ASP A 409 25.57 -37.76 -7.27
N SER A 410 24.62 -36.82 -7.27
CA SER A 410 24.73 -35.61 -6.47
C SER A 410 24.53 -35.95 -4.99
N LEU A 411 25.58 -35.83 -4.19
CA LEU A 411 25.44 -35.84 -2.73
C LEU A 411 24.61 -34.63 -2.30
N ALA A 412 23.66 -34.88 -1.43
CA ALA A 412 22.81 -33.83 -0.89
C ALA A 412 23.44 -33.28 0.39
N GLU A 413 23.93 -32.05 0.31
CA GLU A 413 24.54 -31.33 1.43
C GLU A 413 23.49 -30.41 2.06
N MET A 414 23.58 -30.19 3.37
CA MET A 414 22.73 -29.24 4.06
C MET A 414 23.45 -27.89 4.12
N ASP A 415 22.73 -26.82 3.83
CA ASP A 415 23.27 -25.47 3.71
C ASP A 415 22.33 -24.48 4.41
N VAL A 416 22.87 -23.50 5.13
CA VAL A 416 22.08 -22.46 5.81
C VAL A 416 22.09 -21.22 4.94
N LYS A 417 20.94 -20.89 4.36
CA LYS A 417 20.84 -19.77 3.43
C LYS A 417 19.49 -19.07 3.49
N PRO A 418 19.40 -17.82 3.00
CA PRO A 418 18.12 -17.16 2.79
C PRO A 418 17.16 -18.04 1.98
N THR A 419 15.89 -18.02 2.35
CA THR A 419 14.85 -18.71 1.59
C THR A 419 14.67 -18.08 0.20
N ALA A 420 14.18 -18.87 -0.76
CA ALA A 420 13.79 -18.36 -2.09
C ALA A 420 12.55 -17.45 -2.05
N GLU A 421 11.78 -17.50 -0.95
CA GLU A 421 10.59 -16.67 -0.72
C GLU A 421 10.80 -15.75 0.50
N PRO A 422 11.70 -14.75 0.39
CA PRO A 422 12.00 -13.87 1.50
C PRO A 422 10.79 -13.00 1.85
N LEU A 423 10.78 -12.46 3.05
CA LEU A 423 9.70 -11.61 3.55
C LEU A 423 9.41 -10.44 2.60
N ARG A 424 10.44 -9.85 1.98
CA ARG A 424 10.31 -8.78 0.98
C ARG A 424 9.41 -9.18 -0.18
N LEU A 425 9.64 -10.36 -0.76
CA LEU A 425 8.87 -10.87 -1.89
C LEU A 425 7.41 -11.10 -1.48
N ILE A 426 7.19 -11.78 -0.36
CA ILE A 426 5.84 -12.07 0.12
C ILE A 426 5.07 -10.78 0.44
N ARG A 427 5.76 -9.77 0.97
CA ARG A 427 5.22 -8.44 1.23
C ARG A 427 4.81 -7.73 -0.07
N VAL A 428 5.63 -7.78 -1.11
CA VAL A 428 5.27 -7.24 -2.42
C VAL A 428 4.05 -7.97 -3.02
N ILE A 429 4.00 -9.30 -2.91
CA ILE A 429 2.86 -10.10 -3.36
C ILE A 429 1.57 -9.63 -2.66
N GLN A 430 1.63 -9.40 -1.34
CA GLN A 430 0.52 -8.83 -0.59
C GLN A 430 0.14 -7.45 -1.12
N LEU A 431 1.10 -6.52 -1.23
CA LEU A 431 0.83 -5.14 -1.63
C LEU A 431 0.18 -5.06 -3.01
N LYS A 432 0.54 -5.94 -3.95
CA LYS A 432 -0.13 -6.06 -5.26
C LYS A 432 -1.54 -6.68 -5.17
N GLY A 433 -2.05 -6.89 -3.97
CA GLY A 433 -3.36 -7.45 -3.71
C GLY A 433 -3.46 -8.95 -3.95
N ARG A 434 -2.36 -9.70 -4.04
CA ARG A 434 -2.40 -11.17 -4.14
C ARG A 434 -2.45 -11.81 -2.75
N THR A 435 -3.45 -11.40 -1.98
CA THR A 435 -3.57 -11.67 -0.54
C THR A 435 -3.55 -13.15 -0.17
N ALA A 436 -4.20 -14.01 -0.96
CA ALA A 436 -4.21 -15.45 -0.73
C ALA A 436 -2.84 -16.11 -0.96
N ASP A 437 -2.08 -15.63 -1.94
CA ASP A 437 -0.73 -16.10 -2.21
C ASP A 437 0.23 -15.64 -1.12
N ALA A 438 0.14 -14.37 -0.72
CA ALA A 438 0.93 -13.82 0.37
C ALA A 438 0.67 -14.55 1.69
N LEU A 439 -0.59 -14.86 2.01
CA LEU A 439 -0.96 -15.62 3.21
C LEU A 439 -0.28 -17.00 3.27
N ARG A 440 -0.14 -17.68 2.12
CA ARG A 440 0.60 -18.95 2.01
C ARG A 440 2.10 -18.73 2.25
N GLY A 441 2.68 -17.69 1.67
CA GLY A 441 4.10 -17.35 1.83
C GLY A 441 4.50 -16.93 3.24
N TYR A 442 3.64 -16.22 3.98
CA TYR A 442 3.95 -15.80 5.36
C TYR A 442 3.97 -16.97 6.35
N GLY A 443 3.28 -18.09 6.06
CA GLY A 443 3.20 -19.24 6.95
C GLY A 443 4.58 -19.82 7.32
N PRO A 444 5.41 -20.23 6.34
CA PRO A 444 6.78 -20.66 6.58
C PRO A 444 7.63 -19.63 7.34
N ILE A 445 7.54 -18.34 6.97
CA ILE A 445 8.30 -17.25 7.59
C ILE A 445 7.96 -17.15 9.09
N ARG A 446 6.68 -17.12 9.43
CA ARG A 446 6.22 -17.12 10.82
C ARG A 446 6.80 -18.26 11.64
N THR A 447 6.84 -19.48 11.07
CA THR A 447 7.31 -20.68 11.79
C THR A 447 8.84 -20.83 11.82
N SER A 448 9.57 -20.01 11.06
CA SER A 448 11.04 -20.12 10.96
C SER A 448 11.75 -19.83 12.29
N ALA A 449 11.15 -18.99 13.14
CA ALA A 449 11.68 -18.62 14.45
C ALA A 449 11.62 -19.75 15.50
N ASP A 450 10.72 -20.72 15.33
CA ASP A 450 10.46 -21.79 16.32
C ASP A 450 11.20 -23.10 16.00
N ARG A 451 11.66 -23.28 14.76
CA ARG A 451 12.12 -24.57 14.24
C ARG A 451 13.59 -24.91 14.49
N LEU A 452 14.39 -24.00 15.04
CA LEU A 452 15.85 -24.12 14.96
C LEU A 452 16.47 -25.18 15.88
N SER A 453 15.81 -25.59 16.97
CA SER A 453 16.44 -26.48 17.97
C SER A 453 16.44 -27.98 17.64
N MET A 454 15.93 -28.43 16.48
CA MET A 454 15.76 -29.87 16.20
C MET A 454 16.19 -30.35 14.81
N VAL A 455 16.73 -29.51 13.92
CA VAL A 455 16.83 -29.86 12.48
C VAL A 455 18.14 -30.55 12.08
N THR A 456 19.26 -30.28 12.77
CA THR A 456 20.57 -30.85 12.40
C THR A 456 21.41 -31.20 13.64
N ARG A 457 22.26 -32.23 13.50
CA ARG A 457 23.27 -32.62 14.51
C ARG A 457 24.65 -32.01 14.25
N ASP A 458 24.82 -31.33 13.12
CA ASP A 458 26.07 -30.66 12.76
C ASP A 458 26.25 -29.37 13.59
N PRO A 459 27.29 -29.26 14.43
CA PRO A 459 27.51 -28.07 15.25
C PRO A 459 27.71 -26.77 14.45
N ALA A 460 28.33 -26.83 13.26
CA ALA A 460 28.58 -25.63 12.47
C ALA A 460 27.27 -25.05 11.92
N LEU A 461 26.41 -25.92 11.38
CA LEU A 461 25.08 -25.51 10.90
C LEU A 461 24.18 -25.04 12.06
N GLN A 462 24.34 -25.60 13.27
CA GLN A 462 23.63 -25.11 14.46
C GLN A 462 24.06 -23.70 14.85
N GLU A 463 25.36 -23.39 14.80
CA GLU A 463 25.89 -22.05 15.09
C GLU A 463 25.38 -21.01 14.09
N GLU A 464 25.43 -21.32 12.78
CA GLU A 464 24.90 -20.43 11.73
C GLU A 464 23.39 -20.17 11.88
N LEU A 465 22.62 -21.21 12.18
CA LEU A 465 21.18 -21.06 12.43
C LEU A 465 20.89 -20.25 13.69
N ALA A 466 21.68 -20.43 14.75
CA ALA A 466 21.55 -19.66 15.98
C ALA A 466 21.86 -18.17 15.73
N ALA A 467 22.87 -17.86 14.91
CA ALA A 467 23.20 -16.50 14.49
C ALA A 467 22.07 -15.85 13.67
N ALA A 468 21.33 -16.63 12.88
CA ALA A 468 20.19 -16.15 12.10
C ALA A 468 18.89 -15.99 12.91
N LEU A 469 18.79 -16.52 14.13
CA LEU A 469 17.56 -16.53 14.92
C LEU A 469 16.98 -15.13 15.20
N PRO A 470 17.77 -14.09 15.56
CA PRO A 470 17.24 -12.74 15.75
C PRO A 470 16.57 -12.20 14.49
N LEU A 471 17.20 -12.41 13.33
CA LEU A 471 16.65 -12.02 12.03
C LEU A 471 15.34 -12.74 11.73
N ASN A 472 15.32 -14.07 11.90
CA ASN A 472 14.12 -14.89 11.68
C ASN A 472 12.98 -14.52 12.63
N ARG A 473 13.28 -14.21 13.90
CA ARG A 473 12.29 -13.73 14.86
C ARG A 473 11.68 -12.41 14.42
N LYS A 474 12.50 -11.48 13.93
CA LYS A 474 12.02 -10.20 13.42
C LYS A 474 11.19 -10.38 12.15
N ALA A 475 11.64 -11.22 11.21
CA ALA A 475 10.88 -11.50 10.00
C ALA A 475 9.52 -12.18 10.31
N ALA A 476 9.51 -13.11 11.28
CA ALA A 476 8.30 -13.76 11.76
C ALA A 476 7.33 -12.77 12.41
N GLU A 477 7.83 -11.81 13.18
CA GLU A 477 7.04 -10.74 13.77
C GLU A 477 6.23 -9.99 12.70
N PHE A 478 6.91 -9.44 11.69
CA PHE A 478 6.26 -8.75 10.57
C PHE A 478 5.27 -9.66 9.82
N ALA A 479 5.66 -10.91 9.55
CA ALA A 479 4.81 -11.89 8.89
C ALA A 479 3.50 -12.13 9.67
N VAL A 480 3.52 -12.21 11.00
CA VAL A 480 2.28 -12.38 11.80
C VAL A 480 1.36 -11.17 11.67
N TYR A 481 1.91 -9.96 11.74
CA TYR A 481 1.11 -8.74 11.56
C TYR A 481 0.48 -8.69 10.17
N TRP A 482 1.25 -8.97 9.11
CA TRP A 482 0.74 -8.95 7.75
C TRP A 482 -0.18 -10.12 7.39
N ILE A 483 -0.08 -11.27 8.08
CA ILE A 483 -1.13 -12.30 8.04
C ILE A 483 -2.46 -11.71 8.50
N ALA A 484 -2.46 -10.88 9.56
CA ALA A 484 -3.68 -10.24 10.04
C ALA A 484 -4.23 -9.22 9.03
N VAL A 485 -3.36 -8.46 8.35
CA VAL A 485 -3.78 -7.56 7.25
C VAL A 485 -4.39 -8.37 6.09
N CYS A 486 -3.75 -9.46 5.68
CA CYS A 486 -4.29 -10.36 4.66
C CYS A 486 -5.67 -10.94 5.04
N GLN A 487 -5.83 -11.32 6.32
CA GLN A 487 -7.09 -11.83 6.84
C GLN A 487 -8.17 -10.75 6.87
N LEU A 488 -7.84 -9.48 7.10
CA LEU A 488 -8.82 -8.40 7.04
C LEU A 488 -9.51 -8.35 5.66
N ASP A 489 -8.77 -8.59 4.58
CA ASP A 489 -9.31 -8.52 3.23
C ASP A 489 -10.02 -9.82 2.80
N LEU A 490 -9.62 -10.97 3.36
CA LEU A 490 -10.17 -12.29 3.00
C LEU A 490 -11.30 -12.76 3.92
N ASN A 491 -11.09 -12.66 5.23
CA ASN A 491 -12.03 -13.07 6.27
C ASN A 491 -11.72 -12.34 7.60
N PRO A 492 -12.34 -11.17 7.85
CA PRO A 492 -12.07 -10.35 9.03
C PRO A 492 -12.21 -11.09 10.38
N LYS A 493 -13.00 -12.17 10.44
CA LYS A 493 -13.23 -12.94 11.68
C LYS A 493 -11.96 -13.61 12.22
N ASN A 494 -10.97 -13.87 11.36
CA ASN A 494 -9.72 -14.53 11.76
C ASN A 494 -8.68 -13.57 12.34
N VAL A 495 -8.83 -12.26 12.11
CA VAL A 495 -7.86 -11.23 12.48
C VAL A 495 -7.60 -11.21 13.99
N GLN A 496 -8.67 -11.30 14.79
CA GLN A 496 -8.58 -11.26 16.25
C GLN A 496 -7.61 -12.34 16.80
N GLN A 497 -7.75 -13.58 16.36
CA GLN A 497 -6.91 -14.68 16.84
C GLN A 497 -5.44 -14.45 16.49
N THR A 498 -5.17 -13.98 15.26
CA THR A 498 -3.81 -13.68 14.81
C THR A 498 -3.19 -12.53 15.62
N LEU A 499 -3.95 -11.47 15.88
CA LEU A 499 -3.44 -10.32 16.66
C LEU A 499 -3.25 -10.64 18.15
N GLN A 500 -4.10 -11.48 18.74
CA GLN A 500 -3.87 -12.01 20.08
C GLN A 500 -2.56 -12.81 20.16
N ALA A 501 -2.26 -13.62 19.13
CA ALA A 501 -0.98 -14.32 19.03
C ALA A 501 0.18 -13.33 18.87
N TYR A 502 0.04 -12.29 18.03
CA TYR A 502 1.04 -11.24 17.87
C TYR A 502 1.36 -10.56 19.21
N ILE A 503 0.34 -10.11 19.95
CA ILE A 503 0.53 -9.41 21.23
C ILE A 503 1.27 -10.29 22.24
N ARG A 504 0.90 -11.57 22.32
CA ARG A 504 1.53 -12.51 23.26
C ARG A 504 2.98 -12.83 22.90
N THR A 505 3.27 -12.99 21.60
CA THR A 505 4.61 -13.41 21.15
C THR A 505 5.57 -12.23 21.01
N TYR A 506 5.06 -11.04 20.65
CA TYR A 506 5.85 -9.85 20.32
C TYR A 506 5.32 -8.60 21.05
N PRO A 507 5.36 -8.55 22.39
CA PRO A 507 4.81 -7.43 23.17
C PRO A 507 5.49 -6.08 22.92
N GLN A 508 6.70 -6.08 22.35
CA GLN A 508 7.46 -4.90 21.93
C GLN A 508 7.60 -4.82 20.40
N GLY A 509 6.67 -5.44 19.68
CA GLY A 509 6.73 -5.47 18.23
C GLY A 509 6.63 -4.10 17.57
N ASP A 510 7.28 -3.96 16.44
CA ASP A 510 7.37 -2.81 15.55
C ASP A 510 6.02 -2.29 15.06
N MET A 511 5.01 -3.17 15.04
CA MET A 511 3.65 -2.89 14.56
C MET A 511 2.64 -2.78 15.70
N MET A 512 3.08 -2.85 16.97
CA MET A 512 2.20 -2.91 18.13
C MET A 512 1.25 -1.70 18.20
N SER A 513 1.71 -0.51 17.81
CA SER A 513 0.90 0.71 17.83
C SER A 513 -0.30 0.64 16.90
N ALA A 514 -0.26 -0.15 15.82
CA ALA A 514 -1.32 -0.28 14.83
C ALA A 514 -2.27 -1.47 15.10
N VAL A 515 -1.89 -2.41 15.98
CA VAL A 515 -2.69 -3.59 16.32
C VAL A 515 -4.13 -3.24 16.74
N PRO A 516 -4.39 -2.27 17.64
CA PRO A 516 -5.75 -1.94 18.04
C PRO A 516 -6.61 -1.42 16.88
N ASP A 517 -6.04 -0.66 15.95
CA ASP A 517 -6.77 -0.09 14.82
C ASP A 517 -7.19 -1.21 13.85
N LEU A 518 -6.26 -2.13 13.55
CA LEU A 518 -6.51 -3.27 12.68
C LEU A 518 -7.56 -4.22 13.28
N TRP A 519 -7.47 -4.50 14.57
CA TRP A 519 -8.43 -5.34 15.28
C TRP A 519 -9.82 -4.69 15.31
N ALA A 520 -9.91 -3.41 15.67
CA ALA A 520 -11.18 -2.70 15.71
C ALA A 520 -11.85 -2.66 14.32
N THR A 521 -11.06 -2.43 13.27
CA THR A 521 -11.52 -2.48 11.88
C THR A 521 -12.03 -3.88 11.49
N ALA A 522 -11.37 -4.95 11.95
CA ALA A 522 -11.83 -6.31 11.67
C ALA A 522 -13.15 -6.66 12.39
N LEU A 523 -13.32 -6.21 13.64
CA LEU A 523 -14.58 -6.33 14.37
C LEU A 523 -15.70 -5.57 13.65
N TRP A 524 -15.42 -4.34 13.21
CA TRP A 524 -16.35 -3.55 12.40
C TRP A 524 -16.75 -4.27 11.11
N LYS A 525 -15.78 -4.69 10.29
CA LYS A 525 -16.02 -5.39 9.01
C LYS A 525 -16.72 -6.75 9.17
N SER A 526 -16.62 -7.39 10.33
CA SER A 526 -17.33 -8.64 10.63
C SER A 526 -18.74 -8.43 11.18
N GLY A 527 -19.19 -7.18 11.32
CA GLY A 527 -20.51 -6.81 11.87
C GLY A 527 -20.55 -6.72 13.39
N ASN A 528 -19.43 -6.96 14.09
CA ASN A 528 -19.34 -6.80 15.54
C ASN A 528 -18.99 -5.34 15.91
N VAL A 529 -19.94 -4.44 15.65
CA VAL A 529 -19.76 -3.00 15.88
C VAL A 529 -19.54 -2.69 17.36
N THR A 530 -20.32 -3.29 18.25
CA THR A 530 -20.21 -3.10 19.71
C THR A 530 -18.81 -3.49 20.21
N GLY A 531 -18.28 -4.63 19.77
CA GLY A 531 -16.93 -5.06 20.14
C GLY A 531 -15.86 -4.11 19.60
N ALA A 532 -16.04 -3.57 18.39
CA ALA A 532 -15.12 -2.59 17.82
C ALA A 532 -15.06 -1.30 18.66
N VAL A 533 -16.23 -0.78 19.05
CA VAL A 533 -16.37 0.39 19.94
C VAL A 533 -15.72 0.13 21.30
N GLN A 534 -16.05 -1.00 21.96
CA GLN A 534 -15.50 -1.37 23.25
C GLN A 534 -13.96 -1.49 23.23
N LEU A 535 -13.41 -2.08 22.17
CA LEU A 535 -11.97 -2.22 22.01
C LEU A 535 -11.27 -0.85 21.93
N LEU A 536 -11.83 0.09 21.17
CA LEU A 536 -11.28 1.45 21.06
C LEU A 536 -11.47 2.25 22.36
N GLU A 537 -12.53 1.98 23.12
CA GLU A 537 -12.77 2.65 24.40
C GLU A 537 -11.76 2.29 25.48
N GLY A 538 -11.40 1.00 25.57
CA GLY A 538 -10.48 0.48 26.58
C GLY A 538 -8.99 0.67 26.26
N GLY A 539 -8.65 1.08 25.04
CA GLY A 539 -7.27 1.23 24.57
C GLY A 539 -6.68 2.63 24.75
N GLN A 540 -5.39 2.77 24.41
CA GLN A 540 -4.74 4.08 24.31
C GLN A 540 -5.44 4.94 23.25
N ARG A 541 -5.89 6.13 23.65
CA ARG A 541 -6.53 7.11 22.77
C ARG A 541 -5.49 7.79 21.87
N THR A 542 -5.68 7.65 20.57
CA THR A 542 -5.01 8.45 19.54
C THR A 542 -6.06 9.29 18.82
N PRO A 543 -5.68 10.38 18.15
CA PRO A 543 -6.65 11.21 17.43
C PRO A 543 -7.51 10.39 16.45
N ARG A 544 -6.88 9.50 15.68
CA ARG A 544 -7.58 8.55 14.79
C ARG A 544 -8.60 7.69 15.52
N ARG A 545 -8.24 7.07 16.65
CA ARG A 545 -9.15 6.19 17.40
C ARG A 545 -10.32 6.94 18.00
N GLU A 546 -10.09 8.14 18.50
CA GLU A 546 -11.17 8.98 19.03
C GLU A 546 -12.17 9.36 17.94
N ILE A 547 -11.66 9.71 16.76
CA ILE A 547 -12.49 10.00 15.60
C ILE A 547 -13.27 8.75 15.19
N LEU A 548 -12.61 7.61 14.95
CA LEU A 548 -13.29 6.35 14.64
C LEU A 548 -14.36 6.01 15.70
N LEU A 549 -14.07 6.18 16.99
CA LEU A 549 -15.04 5.92 18.05
C LEU A 549 -16.27 6.84 17.95
N LYS A 550 -16.07 8.15 17.75
CA LYS A 550 -17.18 9.11 17.59
C LYS A 550 -18.09 8.69 16.44
N GLN A 551 -17.47 8.35 15.31
CA GLN A 551 -18.17 7.95 14.09
C GLN A 551 -18.94 6.64 14.27
N TRP A 552 -18.28 5.64 14.86
CA TRP A 552 -18.83 4.31 15.01
C TRP A 552 -19.96 4.25 16.04
N LYS A 553 -19.90 5.07 17.09
CA LYS A 553 -21.02 5.23 18.04
C LYS A 553 -22.27 5.84 17.41
N ALA A 554 -22.13 6.64 16.35
CA ALA A 554 -23.26 7.24 15.66
C ALA A 554 -24.04 6.22 14.81
N VAL A 555 -23.47 5.05 14.53
CA VAL A 555 -24.15 4.01 13.74
C VAL A 555 -25.20 3.28 14.60
N PRO A 556 -26.45 3.13 14.11
CA PRO A 556 -27.49 2.42 14.85
C PRO A 556 -27.07 1.00 15.25
N GLY A 557 -27.27 0.64 16.52
CA GLY A 557 -26.86 -0.66 17.07
C GLY A 557 -25.41 -0.75 17.56
N ALA A 558 -24.62 0.32 17.45
CA ALA A 558 -23.25 0.35 17.96
C ALA A 558 -23.16 0.40 19.49
N THR A 559 -24.13 1.07 20.13
CA THR A 559 -24.18 1.14 21.60
C THR A 559 -24.72 -0.19 22.12
N PRO A 560 -24.01 -0.88 23.02
CA PRO A 560 -24.56 -2.06 23.69
C PRO A 560 -25.89 -1.63 24.31
N ALA A 561 -26.97 -2.39 24.07
CA ALA A 561 -28.23 -2.17 24.77
C ALA A 561 -27.87 -2.10 26.25
N ALA A 562 -28.10 -0.93 26.88
CA ALA A 562 -27.80 -0.73 28.28
C ALA A 562 -28.34 -1.96 29.01
N GLU A 563 -27.46 -2.72 29.67
CA GLU A 563 -27.86 -3.92 30.41
C GLU A 563 -29.01 -3.49 31.30
N THR A 564 -30.24 -3.84 30.90
CA THR A 564 -31.40 -3.72 31.75
C THR A 564 -31.07 -4.65 32.89
N SER A 565 -30.67 -4.06 34.01
CA SER A 565 -30.46 -4.76 35.28
C SER A 565 -31.56 -5.81 35.40
N PRO A 566 -31.22 -7.10 35.53
CA PRO A 566 -32.22 -8.16 35.51
C PRO A 566 -33.27 -7.81 36.55
N ALA A 567 -34.54 -7.76 36.10
CA ALA A 567 -35.66 -7.53 36.99
C ALA A 567 -35.51 -8.46 38.21
N PRO A 568 -35.73 -7.97 39.44
CA PRO A 568 -35.53 -8.76 40.65
C PRO A 568 -36.28 -10.07 40.50
N ALA A 569 -35.55 -11.18 40.69
CA ALA A 569 -36.09 -12.51 40.52
C ALA A 569 -37.41 -12.65 41.28
N PRO A 570 -38.48 -13.19 40.66
CA PRO A 570 -39.73 -13.42 41.36
C PRO A 570 -39.46 -14.32 42.57
N ALA A 571 -40.01 -13.92 43.72
CA ALA A 571 -39.83 -14.60 44.99
C ALA A 571 -40.08 -16.12 44.84
N PRO A 572 -39.23 -16.97 45.44
CA PRO A 572 -39.34 -18.41 45.30
C PRO A 572 -40.69 -18.89 45.83
N LYS A 573 -41.44 -19.63 44.99
CA LYS A 573 -42.61 -20.40 45.43
C LYS A 573 -42.16 -21.46 46.44
N PRO A 574 -42.92 -21.70 47.52
CA PRO A 574 -42.59 -22.69 48.52
C PRO A 574 -42.61 -24.10 47.91
N ALA A 575 -41.60 -24.88 48.30
CA ALA A 575 -41.33 -26.23 47.84
C ALA A 575 -42.50 -27.19 48.15
N ALA A 576 -42.89 -27.98 47.15
CA ALA A 576 -43.64 -29.22 47.36
C ALA A 576 -42.64 -30.35 47.64
N GLU A 577 -42.96 -31.14 48.65
CA GLU A 577 -42.21 -32.30 49.15
C GLU A 577 -42.10 -33.46 48.14
N PRO A 578 -41.14 -34.38 48.36
CA PRO A 578 -40.56 -35.22 47.32
C PRO A 578 -41.24 -36.59 47.21
N GLY A 579 -41.22 -37.15 46.01
CA GLY A 579 -41.53 -38.55 45.79
C GLY A 579 -40.73 -39.12 44.63
N GLY A 580 -39.99 -40.20 44.90
CA GLY A 580 -39.62 -41.18 43.88
C GLY A 580 -38.13 -41.42 43.68
N GLU A 581 -37.60 -42.36 44.46
CA GLU A 581 -36.35 -43.11 44.26
C GLU A 581 -36.07 -43.54 42.81
N ALA A 582 -34.81 -43.38 42.38
CA ALA A 582 -34.11 -44.38 41.56
C ALA A 582 -32.61 -44.32 41.84
N THR A 583 -32.07 -45.43 42.34
CA THR A 583 -30.68 -45.68 42.75
C THR A 583 -29.66 -45.71 41.60
N PRO A 584 -28.35 -45.55 41.90
CA PRO A 584 -27.30 -45.16 40.97
C PRO A 584 -26.50 -46.35 40.39
N LYS A 585 -25.76 -46.09 39.31
CA LYS A 585 -24.71 -46.99 38.79
C LYS A 585 -23.34 -46.30 38.91
N PRO A 586 -22.28 -46.99 39.39
CA PRO A 586 -21.09 -46.34 39.95
C PRO A 586 -20.01 -46.03 38.90
N ALA A 587 -19.21 -45.01 39.23
CA ALA A 587 -17.90 -44.73 38.67
C ALA A 587 -16.82 -45.55 39.41
N PRO A 588 -15.65 -45.83 38.79
CA PRO A 588 -14.40 -46.04 39.50
C PRO A 588 -13.54 -44.78 39.39
N GLU A 589 -13.14 -44.09 40.46
CA GLU A 589 -12.26 -44.44 41.58
C GLU A 589 -10.96 -43.62 41.43
N GLU A 590 -10.79 -42.68 42.37
CA GLU A 590 -9.62 -41.84 42.61
C GLU A 590 -8.40 -42.68 43.01
N THR A 591 -7.21 -42.19 42.66
CA THR A 591 -6.06 -42.29 43.58
C THR A 591 -5.48 -40.91 43.78
N ALA A 592 -5.68 -40.39 44.99
CA ALA A 592 -5.03 -39.23 45.55
C ALA A 592 -3.56 -39.53 45.90
N GLY A 593 -2.69 -38.54 45.73
CA GLY A 593 -1.31 -38.55 46.16
C GLY A 593 -0.97 -37.21 46.82
N GLU A 594 -0.76 -37.30 48.14
CA GLU A 594 -0.50 -36.28 49.16
C GLU A 594 0.57 -35.21 48.85
N LYS A 595 0.31 -34.00 49.35
CA LYS A 595 1.26 -32.91 49.67
C LYS A 595 2.13 -33.30 50.88
N PRO A 596 3.32 -32.70 51.06
CA PRO A 596 3.39 -31.60 52.04
C PRO A 596 4.23 -30.40 51.61
N SER A 597 3.92 -29.30 52.29
CA SER A 597 4.54 -27.98 52.35
C SER A 597 6.03 -27.99 52.76
N ASP A 598 6.79 -27.00 52.31
CA ASP A 598 7.38 -25.99 53.21
C ASP A 598 8.11 -24.88 52.43
N GLU A 599 7.75 -23.63 52.75
CA GLU A 599 8.44 -22.37 52.41
C GLU A 599 9.65 -22.15 53.33
N PRO A 600 10.67 -21.37 52.92
CA PRO A 600 10.70 -19.99 53.41
C PRO A 600 11.24 -18.93 52.43
N SER A 601 10.47 -17.85 52.33
CA SER A 601 10.86 -16.43 52.40
C SER A 601 12.36 -16.05 52.29
N ALA A 602 12.71 -15.28 51.25
CA ALA A 602 13.83 -14.35 51.27
C ALA A 602 13.50 -13.07 50.47
N ALA A 603 13.82 -11.92 51.09
CA ALA A 603 13.53 -10.56 50.64
C ALA A 603 14.37 -10.12 49.41
N PRO A 604 13.92 -9.12 48.63
CA PRO A 604 14.69 -8.59 47.51
C PRO A 604 15.68 -7.50 47.97
N ALA A 605 16.92 -7.61 47.49
CA ALA A 605 17.97 -6.60 47.62
C ALA A 605 17.71 -5.40 46.68
N ALA A 606 18.11 -4.23 47.15
CA ALA A 606 18.02 -2.94 46.49
C ALA A 606 18.91 -2.88 45.23
N ASP A 607 18.37 -2.32 44.14
CA ASP A 607 19.07 -2.02 42.89
C ASP A 607 19.63 -0.59 42.96
N ASP A 608 20.95 -0.48 43.15
CA ASP A 608 21.73 0.76 43.07
C ASP A 608 21.90 1.16 41.60
N ARG A 609 21.07 2.09 41.11
CA ARG A 609 21.30 2.78 39.84
C ARG A 609 21.76 4.22 40.06
N PRO A 610 22.86 4.65 39.42
CA PRO A 610 23.29 6.04 39.47
C PRO A 610 22.35 6.94 38.66
N PRO A 611 22.17 8.21 39.07
CA PRO A 611 21.27 9.15 38.40
C PRO A 611 21.83 9.63 37.05
N ALA A 612 20.92 9.83 36.09
CA ALA A 612 21.21 10.39 34.77
C ALA A 612 21.68 11.86 34.86
N PRO A 613 22.57 12.33 33.95
CA PRO A 613 23.04 13.71 33.93
C PRO A 613 21.95 14.69 33.43
N PRO A 614 22.02 15.97 33.85
CA PRO A 614 21.01 16.97 33.53
C PRO A 614 21.07 17.43 32.07
N VAL A 615 19.90 17.60 31.47
CA VAL A 615 19.68 18.26 30.18
C VAL A 615 19.88 19.77 30.37
N ALA A 616 20.80 20.36 29.60
CA ALA A 616 20.99 21.80 29.56
C ALA A 616 19.90 22.48 28.72
N THR A 617 19.36 23.56 29.26
CA THR A 617 18.41 24.52 28.65
C THR A 617 19.05 25.39 27.58
#